data_AF-A0A842SN40-F1
#
_entry.id   AF-A0A842SN40-F1
#
_cell.length_a   1.000
_cell.length_b   1.000
_cell.length_c   1.000
_cell.angle_alpha   90.00
_cell.angle_beta   90.00
_cell.angle_gamma   90.00
#
_symmetry.space_group_name_H-M   'P 1'
#
loop_
_entity.id
_entity.type
_entity.pdbx_description
1 polymer ?
#
loop_
_entity_poly.entity_id
_entity_poly.type
_entity_poly.pdbx_seq_one_letter_code
_entity_poly.pdbx_strand_id
1 'polypeptide(L)'
;MEDLEDKALKIFNAMFNDQETVEIEGDTYYFDRTPQLGLKLIRISDYKFLEQNPEKDSSWGEKAREGHKIMWILKDGDYIAQVYEGEFHDWG
;
A
#
# COMPACT_ATOMS: atom_id res chain seq x y z
N MET A 1 5.39 13.33 8.50
CA MET A 1 5.81 11.91 8.61
C MET A 1 4.88 11.15 9.52
N GLU A 2 4.65 11.56 10.78
CA GLU A 2 3.64 10.91 11.67
C GLU A 2 2.26 10.74 11.00
N ASP A 3 1.77 11.78 10.32
CA ASP A 3 0.49 11.70 9.59
C ASP A 3 0.50 10.69 8.43
N LEU A 4 1.64 10.50 7.76
CA LEU A 4 1.75 9.54 6.65
C LEU A 4 1.81 8.10 7.17
N GLU A 5 2.52 7.86 8.26
CA GLU A 5 2.58 6.56 8.92
C GLU A 5 1.20 6.10 9.38
N ASP A 6 0.46 6.94 10.12
CA ASP A 6 -0.88 6.61 10.59
C ASP A 6 -1.84 6.29 9.43
N LYS A 7 -1.79 7.09 8.36
CA LYS A 7 -2.56 6.83 7.13
C LYS A 7 -2.14 5.52 6.48
N ALA A 8 -0.85 5.28 6.32
CA ALA A 8 -0.32 4.08 5.69
C ALA A 8 -0.73 2.82 6.47
N LEU A 9 -0.65 2.83 7.79
CA LEU A 9 -1.05 1.68 8.62
C LEU A 9 -2.57 1.42 8.55
N LYS A 10 -3.40 2.46 8.54
CA LYS A 10 -4.86 2.31 8.32
C LYS A 10 -5.17 1.70 6.97
N ILE A 11 -4.55 2.23 5.91
CA ILE A 11 -4.74 1.74 4.53
C ILE A 11 -4.24 0.30 4.39
N PHE A 12 -3.07 -0.01 4.95
CA PHE A 12 -2.50 -1.36 4.94
C PHE A 12 -3.46 -2.38 5.56
N ASN A 13 -3.98 -2.06 6.76
CA ASN A 13 -4.94 -2.92 7.45
C ASN A 13 -6.20 -3.11 6.62
N ALA A 14 -6.75 -2.06 6.03
CA ALA A 14 -7.94 -2.17 5.18
C ALA A 14 -7.69 -3.00 3.92
N MET A 15 -6.55 -2.75 3.24
CA MET A 15 -6.13 -3.45 2.02
C MET A 15 -6.04 -4.96 2.23
N PHE A 16 -5.38 -5.40 3.30
CA PHE A 16 -5.10 -6.81 3.57
C PHE A 16 -6.12 -7.53 4.48
N ASN A 17 -7.17 -6.84 4.93
CA ASN A 17 -8.35 -7.44 5.58
C ASN A 17 -9.57 -7.47 4.64
N ASP A 18 -9.31 -7.35 3.33
CA ASP A 18 -10.30 -7.40 2.26
C ASP A 18 -11.45 -6.38 2.36
N GLN A 19 -11.15 -5.19 2.89
CA GLN A 19 -12.10 -4.08 2.89
C GLN A 19 -12.17 -3.43 1.50
N GLU A 20 -13.37 -3.00 1.11
CA GLU A 20 -13.60 -2.26 -0.15
C GLU A 20 -13.27 -0.77 -0.01
N THR A 21 -13.33 -0.24 1.22
CA THR A 21 -13.12 1.16 1.54
C THR A 21 -12.24 1.35 2.77
N VAL A 22 -11.73 2.57 2.94
CA VAL A 22 -11.02 3.02 4.14
C VAL A 22 -11.36 4.48 4.40
N GLU A 23 -11.57 4.83 5.68
CA GLU A 23 -11.79 6.21 6.11
C GLU A 23 -10.47 6.87 6.49
N ILE A 24 -10.14 7.99 5.86
CA ILE A 24 -8.94 8.77 6.10
C ILE A 24 -9.36 10.23 6.28
N GLU A 25 -9.04 10.81 7.45
CA GLU A 25 -9.35 12.21 7.78
C GLU A 25 -10.84 12.58 7.65
N GLY A 26 -11.75 11.61 7.84
CA GLY A 26 -13.20 11.80 7.72
C GLY A 26 -13.76 11.60 6.32
N ASP A 27 -12.91 11.38 5.32
CA ASP A 27 -13.30 11.05 3.96
C ASP A 27 -13.20 9.54 3.70
N THR A 28 -14.17 8.99 2.97
CA THR A 28 -14.17 7.58 2.56
C THR A 28 -13.51 7.43 1.19
N TYR A 29 -12.51 6.56 1.10
CA TYR A 29 -11.83 6.21 -0.13
C TYR A 29 -12.09 4.75 -0.51
N TYR A 30 -12.16 4.46 -1.81
CA TYR A 30 -12.35 3.12 -2.35
C TYR A 30 -11.02 2.56 -2.86
N PHE A 31 -10.81 1.25 -2.65
CA PHE A 31 -9.71 0.55 -3.31
C PHE A 31 -10.04 0.32 -4.79
N ASP A 32 -9.07 0.63 -5.64
CA ASP A 32 -9.07 0.26 -7.05
C ASP A 32 -8.12 -0.94 -7.25
N ARG A 33 -8.07 -1.47 -8.46
CA ARG A 33 -7.16 -2.56 -8.84
C ARG A 33 -6.36 -2.22 -10.08
N THR A 34 -5.09 -2.63 -10.10
CA THR A 34 -4.29 -2.49 -11.31
C THR A 34 -4.91 -3.29 -12.47
N PRO A 35 -5.01 -2.74 -13.70
CA PRO A 35 -5.73 -3.42 -14.79
C PRO A 35 -5.17 -4.77 -15.22
N GLN A 36 -3.86 -4.98 -15.09
CA GLN A 36 -3.20 -6.20 -15.59
C GLN A 36 -3.08 -7.29 -14.53
N LEU A 37 -2.81 -6.90 -13.29
CA LEU A 37 -2.43 -7.84 -12.22
C LEU A 37 -3.45 -7.89 -11.08
N GLY A 38 -4.47 -7.03 -11.10
CA GLY A 38 -5.51 -7.01 -10.07
C GLY A 38 -5.04 -6.54 -8.69
N LEU A 39 -3.79 -6.08 -8.57
CA LEU A 39 -3.20 -5.59 -7.31
C LEU A 39 -4.00 -4.42 -6.76
N LYS A 40 -4.29 -4.43 -5.46
CA LYS A 40 -5.00 -3.34 -4.79
C LYS A 40 -4.16 -2.07 -4.81
N LEU A 41 -4.84 -0.96 -5.07
CA LEU A 41 -4.26 0.37 -4.96
C LEU A 41 -5.28 1.37 -4.46
N ILE A 42 -4.79 2.42 -3.81
CA ILE A 42 -5.60 3.58 -3.46
C ILE A 42 -4.78 4.85 -3.66
N ARG A 43 -5.43 5.93 -4.08
CA ARG A 43 -4.81 7.23 -4.31
C ARG A 43 -5.45 8.24 -3.39
N ILE A 44 -4.62 8.92 -2.60
CA ILE A 44 -5.05 9.94 -1.66
C ILE A 44 -4.09 11.12 -1.82
N SER A 45 -4.61 12.26 -2.25
CA SER A 45 -3.81 13.46 -2.56
C SER A 45 -2.69 13.15 -3.58
N ASP A 46 -1.44 13.44 -3.23
CA ASP A 46 -0.22 13.20 -4.00
C ASP A 46 0.36 11.78 -3.79
N TYR A 47 -0.23 10.98 -2.91
CA TYR A 47 0.23 9.63 -2.60
C TYR A 47 -0.55 8.54 -3.34
N LYS A 48 0.18 7.49 -3.72
CA LYS A 48 -0.37 6.22 -4.19
C LYS A 48 0.11 5.12 -3.27
N PHE A 49 -0.84 4.36 -2.73
CA PHE A 49 -0.58 3.17 -1.94
C PHE A 49 -0.84 1.95 -2.81
N LEU A 50 0.11 1.02 -2.90
CA LEU A 50 0.09 -0.06 -3.89
C LEU A 50 0.54 -1.40 -3.27
N GLU A 51 -0.27 -2.42 -3.43
CA GLU A 51 0.08 -3.80 -3.07
C GLU A 51 1.31 -4.29 -3.88
N GLN A 52 2.24 -4.99 -3.20
CA GLN A 52 3.40 -5.60 -3.85
C GLN A 52 2.97 -6.61 -4.91
N ASN A 53 3.58 -6.52 -6.09
CA ASN A 53 3.41 -7.52 -7.14
C ASN A 53 4.18 -8.82 -6.78
N PRO A 54 3.49 -9.96 -6.57
CA PRO A 54 4.16 -11.25 -6.31
C PRO A 54 4.93 -11.78 -7.53
N GLU A 55 4.57 -11.37 -8.75
CA GLU A 55 5.24 -11.78 -9.99
C GLU A 55 6.54 -11.01 -10.26
N LYS A 56 6.86 -10.01 -9.43
CA LYS A 56 8.10 -9.25 -9.61
C LYS A 56 9.30 -10.12 -9.28
N ASP A 57 10.27 -10.18 -10.19
CA ASP A 57 11.58 -10.81 -9.95
C ASP A 57 12.42 -9.93 -9.00
N SER A 58 12.09 -9.99 -7.72
CA SER A 58 12.77 -9.30 -6.62
C SER A 58 12.56 -10.05 -5.31
N SER A 59 13.39 -9.76 -4.30
CA SER A 59 13.21 -10.31 -2.95
C SER A 59 11.84 -9.95 -2.33
N TRP A 60 11.31 -8.77 -2.65
CA TRP A 60 9.96 -8.37 -2.22
C TRP A 60 8.86 -9.13 -2.94
N GLY A 61 9.03 -9.45 -4.23
CA GLY A 61 8.09 -10.30 -4.97
C GLY A 61 8.09 -11.74 -4.46
N GLU A 62 9.27 -12.27 -4.10
CA GLU A 62 9.39 -13.57 -3.41
C GLU A 62 8.63 -13.58 -2.07
N LYS A 63 8.84 -12.57 -1.22
CA LYS A 63 8.11 -12.44 0.04
C LYS A 63 6.59 -12.39 -0.18
N ALA A 64 6.12 -11.60 -1.14
CA ALA A 64 4.69 -11.55 -1.44
C ALA A 64 4.13 -12.90 -1.91
N ARG A 65 4.90 -13.68 -2.69
CA ARG A 65 4.53 -15.07 -3.06
C ARG A 65 4.45 -16.01 -1.87
N GLU A 66 5.25 -15.78 -0.83
CA GLU A 66 5.22 -16.52 0.43
C GLU A 66 4.04 -16.11 1.33
N GLY A 67 3.24 -15.12 0.92
CA GLY A 67 2.07 -14.64 1.66
C GLY A 67 2.36 -13.43 2.56
N HIS A 68 3.58 -12.86 2.48
CA HIS A 68 3.88 -11.65 3.22
C HIS A 68 3.12 -10.44 2.70
N LYS A 69 2.65 -9.61 3.62
CA LYS A 69 1.86 -8.41 3.32
C LYS A 69 2.78 -7.21 3.15
N ILE A 70 2.83 -6.66 1.94
CA ILE A 70 3.71 -5.55 1.58
C ILE A 70 2.91 -4.51 0.79
N MET A 71 2.94 -3.26 1.23
CA MET A 71 2.34 -2.12 0.53
C MET A 71 3.38 -1.02 0.35
N TRP A 72 3.50 -0.50 -0.87
CA TRP A 72 4.36 0.63 -1.21
C TRP A 72 3.59 1.94 -1.13
N ILE A 73 4.27 2.98 -0.69
CA ILE A 73 3.81 4.37 -0.79
C ILE A 73 4.67 5.08 -1.81
N LEU A 74 4.02 5.60 -2.84
CA LEU A 74 4.64 6.40 -3.88
C LEU A 74 4.14 7.84 -3.79
N LYS A 75 5.01 8.80 -4.07
CA LYS A 75 4.69 10.21 -4.24
C LYS A 75 5.27 10.68 -5.57
N ASP A 76 4.43 11.27 -6.43
CA ASP A 76 4.84 11.73 -7.77
C ASP A 76 5.55 10.67 -8.64
N GLY A 77 5.35 9.38 -8.34
CA GLY A 77 5.95 8.24 -9.03
C GLY A 77 7.18 7.65 -8.34
N ASP A 78 7.75 8.34 -7.36
CA ASP A 78 8.89 7.88 -6.58
C ASP A 78 8.44 7.06 -5.37
N TYR A 79 9.17 5.98 -5.08
CA TYR A 79 8.94 5.15 -3.89
C TYR A 79 9.57 5.83 -2.68
N ILE A 80 8.73 6.25 -1.73
CA ILE A 80 9.18 7.03 -0.56
C ILE A 80 9.04 6.28 0.76
N ALA A 81 8.13 5.31 0.84
CA ALA A 81 7.85 4.53 2.06
C ALA A 81 7.29 3.16 1.69
N GLN A 82 7.31 2.23 2.64
CA GLN A 82 6.58 0.96 2.56
C GLN A 82 5.99 0.59 3.91
N VAL A 83 4.96 -0.26 3.90
CA VAL A 83 4.52 -1.02 5.07
C VAL A 83 4.77 -2.50 4.79
N TYR A 84 5.47 -3.16 5.70
CA TYR A 84 5.76 -4.60 5.65
C TYR A 84 5.28 -5.25 6.95
N GLU A 85 4.36 -6.21 6.86
CA GLU A 85 3.77 -6.87 8.04
C GLU A 85 3.22 -5.91 9.11
N GLY A 86 2.72 -4.75 8.68
CA GLY A 86 2.19 -3.72 9.59
C GLY A 86 3.24 -2.81 10.20
N GLU A 87 4.52 -2.91 9.79
CA GLU A 87 5.59 -2.00 10.18
C GLU A 87 5.86 -0.98 9.07
N PHE A 88 5.83 0.31 9.41
CA PHE A 88 6.11 1.41 8.49
C PHE A 88 7.63 1.63 8.35
N HIS A 89 8.10 1.77 7.12
CA HIS A 89 9.49 2.06 6.79
C HIS A 89 9.55 3.22 5.80
N ASP A 90 10.17 4.33 6.24
CA ASP A 90 10.42 5.53 5.43
C ASP A 90 11.78 5.43 4.72
N TRP A 91 11.87 5.91 3.48
CA TRP A 91 13.08 5.91 2.66
C TRP A 91 13.63 7.31 2.36
N GLY A 92 12.90 8.39 2.71
CA GLY A 92 13.37 9.78 2.63
C GLY A 92 13.13 10.48 1.30
#